data_AF-A0A838PW12-F1
#
_entry.id   AF-A0A838PW12-F1
#
_cell.length_a   1.000
_cell.length_b   1.000
_cell.length_c   1.000
_cell.angle_alpha   90.00
_cell.angle_beta   90.00
_cell.angle_gamma   90.00
#
_symmetry.space_group_name_H-M   'P 1'
#
loop_
_entity.id
_entity.type
_entity.pdbx_description
1 polymer ?
#
loop_
_entity_poly.entity_id
_entity_poly.type
_entity_poly.pdbx_seq_one_letter_code
_entity_poly.pdbx_strand_id
1 'polypeptide(L)' 'RRTGKGWGEWLTILDEWGSAEKGHTESARHLREAHGVSPWWAQAVTVRYEYERGLRQPR' A
#
# COMPACT_ATOMS: atom_id res chain seq x y z
N ARG A 1 -11.20 -12.09 -12.54
CA ARG A 1 -10.44 -10.90 -13.02
C ARG A 1 -9.47 -10.51 -11.91
N ARG A 2 -8.19 -10.90 -12.02
CA ARG A 2 -7.14 -10.33 -11.17
C ARG A 2 -6.92 -8.93 -11.71
N THR A 3 -6.95 -7.88 -10.87
CA THR A 3 -6.20 -6.66 -11.21
C THR A 3 -4.83 -7.17 -11.66
N GLY A 4 -4.36 -6.81 -12.85
CA GLY A 4 -3.18 -7.47 -13.47
C GLY A 4 -1.90 -7.43 -12.63
N LYS A 5 -1.94 -6.81 -11.45
CA LYS A 5 -0.89 -6.74 -10.44
C LYS A 5 -1.11 -7.73 -9.30
N GLY A 6 -0.08 -8.53 -9.01
CA GLY A 6 -0.02 -9.37 -7.80
C GLY A 6 0.27 -8.56 -6.54
N TRP A 7 0.18 -9.21 -5.37
CA TRP A 7 0.51 -8.57 -4.09
C TRP A 7 1.95 -8.05 -4.06
N GLY A 8 2.92 -8.79 -4.59
CA GLY A 8 4.31 -8.36 -4.65
C GLY A 8 4.49 -7.04 -5.40
N GLU A 9 3.83 -6.86 -6.54
CA GLU A 9 3.92 -5.61 -7.31
C GLU A 9 3.34 -4.41 -6.55
N TRP A 10 2.25 -4.60 -5.81
CA TRP A 10 1.70 -3.52 -4.99
C TRP A 10 2.64 -3.11 -3.86
N LEU A 11 3.31 -4.08 -3.25
CA LEU A 11 4.33 -3.81 -2.23
C LEU A 11 5.52 -3.05 -2.83
N THR A 12 5.99 -3.47 -4.01
CA THR A 12 7.07 -2.77 -4.73
C THR A 12 6.69 -1.34 -5.09
N ILE A 13 5.46 -1.11 -5.58
CA ILE A 13 4.96 0.25 -5.87
C ILE A 13 5.04 1.14 -4.63
N LEU A 14 4.59 0.62 -3.48
CA LEU A 14 4.62 1.38 -2.22
C LEU A 14 6.05 1.60 -1.70
N ASP A 15 6.95 0.63 -1.88
CA ASP A 15 8.37 0.82 -1.56
C ASP A 15 9.02 1.89 -2.44
N GLU A 16 8.85 1.81 -3.75
CA GLU A 16 9.41 2.78 -4.71
C GLU A 16 8.87 4.19 -4.46
N TRP A 17 7.63 4.29 -4.01
CA TRP A 17 7.01 5.56 -3.65
C TRP A 17 7.44 6.09 -2.28
N GLY A 18 8.04 5.27 -1.43
CA GLY A 18 8.49 5.64 -0.08
C GLY A 18 7.38 5.64 0.97
N SER A 19 6.44 4.68 0.88
CA SER A 19 5.35 4.52 1.85
C SER A 19 5.82 4.39 3.30
N ALA A 20 6.97 3.78 3.53
CA ALA A 20 7.54 3.63 4.87
C ALA A 20 7.78 4.98 5.56
N GLU A 21 8.16 6.02 4.82
CA GLU A 21 8.43 7.36 5.36
C GLU A 21 7.17 8.23 5.37
N LYS A 22 6.33 8.11 4.33
CA LYS A 22 5.11 8.93 4.16
C LYS A 22 3.95 8.48 5.03
N GLY A 23 3.94 7.21 5.43
CA GLY A 23 2.97 6.63 6.34
C GLY A 23 1.64 6.22 5.70
N HIS A 24 0.75 5.69 6.54
CA HIS A 24 -0.49 5.03 6.14
C HIS A 24 -1.39 5.86 5.22
N THR A 25 -1.74 7.07 5.66
CA THR A 25 -2.74 7.92 4.99
C THR A 25 -2.29 8.30 3.59
N GLU A 26 -1.03 8.73 3.47
CA GLU A 26 -0.44 9.14 2.21
C GLU A 26 -0.32 7.96 1.25
N SER A 27 0.03 6.77 1.76
CA SER A 27 0.07 5.52 0.98
C SER A 27 -1.30 5.16 0.39
N ALA A 28 -2.36 5.21 1.20
CA ALA A 28 -3.71 4.92 0.75
C ALA A 28 -4.20 5.97 -0.27
N ARG A 29 -3.82 7.23 -0.07
CA ARG A 29 -4.12 8.33 -1.02
C ARG A 29 -3.41 8.11 -2.36
N HIS A 30 -2.12 7.79 -2.35
CA HIS A 30 -1.35 7.50 -3.55
C HIS A 30 -1.96 6.35 -4.36
N LEU A 31 -2.35 5.25 -3.71
CA LEU A 31 -2.99 4.13 -4.40
C LEU A 31 -4.31 4.54 -5.07
N ARG A 32 -5.10 5.39 -4.44
CA ARG A 32 -6.36 5.87 -5.02
C ARG A 32 -6.14 6.82 -6.19
N GLU A 33 -5.24 7.79 -6.03
CA GLU A 33 -5.01 8.84 -7.03
C GLU A 33 -4.19 8.35 -8.22
N ALA A 34 -3.09 7.64 -7.98
CA ALA A 34 -2.17 7.21 -9.02
C ALA A 34 -2.59 5.88 -9.69
N HIS A 35 -3.25 5.00 -8.94
CA HIS A 35 -3.60 3.66 -9.43
C HIS A 35 -5.11 3.40 -9.51
N GLY A 36 -5.95 4.38 -9.15
CA GLY A 36 -7.40 4.30 -9.30
C GLY A 36 -8.04 3.17 -8.49
N VAL A 37 -7.37 2.67 -7.46
CA VAL A 37 -7.92 1.56 -6.67
C VAL A 37 -8.99 2.07 -5.70
N SER A 38 -9.91 1.18 -5.32
CA SER A 38 -10.98 1.55 -4.39
C SER A 38 -10.41 1.94 -3.02
N PRO A 39 -11.08 2.82 -2.25
CA PRO A 39 -10.61 3.22 -0.93
C PRO A 39 -10.35 2.05 0.02
N TRP A 40 -11.21 1.04 -0.01
CA TRP A 40 -11.04 -0.18 0.78
C TRP A 40 -9.84 -1.00 0.34
N TRP A 41 -9.61 -1.14 -0.97
CA TRP A 41 -8.43 -1.86 -1.47
C TRP A 41 -7.13 -1.13 -1.14
N ALA A 42 -7.14 0.20 -1.25
CA ALA A 42 -5.98 1.02 -0.86
C ALA A 42 -5.58 0.75 0.60
N GLN A 43 -6.56 0.75 1.51
CA GLN A 43 -6.31 0.40 2.91
C GLN A 43 -5.75 -1.02 3.07
N ALA A 44 -6.36 -2.03 2.42
CA ALA A 44 -5.90 -3.41 2.52
C ALA A 44 -4.44 -3.58 2.06
N VAL A 45 -4.08 -2.92 0.95
CA VAL A 45 -2.72 -2.92 0.41
C VAL A 45 -1.74 -2.21 1.35
N THR A 46 -2.09 -1.03 1.86
CA THR A 46 -1.25 -0.30 2.82
C THR A 46 -1.07 -1.06 4.13
N VAL A 47 -2.13 -1.65 4.68
CA VAL A 47 -2.05 -2.48 5.90
C VAL A 47 -1.13 -3.68 5.69
N ARG A 48 -1.26 -4.36 4.54
CA ARG A 48 -0.39 -5.49 4.23
C ARG A 48 1.06 -5.04 4.07
N TYR A 49 1.28 -3.89 3.41
CA TYR A 49 2.60 -3.29 3.28
C TYR A 49 3.25 -3.03 4.64
N GLU A 50 2.53 -2.40 5.57
CA GLU A 50 3.02 -2.13 6.92
C GLU A 50 3.39 -3.41 7.68
N TYR A 51 2.60 -4.48 7.51
CA TYR A 51 2.86 -5.78 8.12
C TYR A 51 4.11 -6.44 7.54
N GLU A 52 4.24 -6.48 6.21
CA GLU A 52 5.37 -7.09 5.50
C GLU A 52 6.69 -6.30 5.67
N ARG A 53 6.61 -5.02 6.04
CA ARG A 53 7.77 -4.16 6.34
C ARG A 53 8.04 -4.00 7.83
N GLY A 54 7.26 -4.65 8.69
CA GLY A 54 7.42 -4.55 10.14
C GLY A 54 7.17 -3.15 10.72
N LEU A 55 6.47 -2.28 9.98
CA LEU A 55 6.18 -0.90 10.39
C LEU A 55 5.07 -0.83 11.44
N ARG A 56 4.25 -1.89 11.54
CA ARG A 56 3.39 -2.09 12.70
C ARG A 56 4.17 -2.72 13.84
N GLN A 57 4.65 -1.88 14.74
CA GLN A 57 4.91 -2.28 16.11
C GLN A 57 3.56 -2.48 16.82
N PRO A 58 3.27 -3.64 17.44
CA PRO A 58 2.24 -3.67 18.46
C PRO A 58 2.65 -2.70 19.57
N ARG A 59 1.76 -1.78 19.93
CA ARG A 59 1.93 -0.95 21.13
C ARG A 59 1.78 -1.82 22.38
#